data_AF-A0A1D3L7X4-F1
#
_entry.id   AF-A0A1D3L7X4-F1
#
_cell.length_a   1.000
_cell.length_b   1.000
_cell.length_c   1.000
_cell.angle_alpha   90.00
_cell.angle_beta   90.00
_cell.angle_gamma   90.00
#
_symmetry.space_group_name_H-M   'P 1'
#
loop_
_entity.id
_entity.type
_entity.pdbx_description
1 polymer ?
#
loop_
_entity_poly.entity_id
_entity_poly.type
_entity_poly.pdbx_seq_one_letter_code
_entity_poly.pdbx_strand_id
1 'polypeptide(L)'
;HRKFATIDDYFYVTDDGQVRVDTQHTSILQYCNYENNSGPYNCNDYFQLTSCGFVYLLKTLKDNYKLEDDKLAEYVILWLSYKLNRHSKCSGTNLNDFYTNHIEKNEYYNKKIKDDDTTTYKDIIDKKKDLMDIKEISKFSGLFSILFYLYYLFHVERLNCENNLNLANNFGDIFKELNEDSNNKENSSYNKLLSTLSNDYNILINKYGKNKCTNFKSLPELTPQKSFAQPTTLIPEGTPSSSSILNTVIPVLSTFSHRKFATIDDYFYVTDDGQVRVDTQHTSILQYCNYENNSGPYNCNDYFQLTSCGFVYLLKTLKDNYKLEDDKLAEYVILWLSYKLNRHSKCSGTNLNDFYTNHIEKNEYYNKKIKDDDTTTYKDIIDKKKDLMDIKEISKFSGLFSILFYLYYLFHVERLNCENNLNLANNFGDIFKELNEDSNNKENSSYNKLLSTLSNDYNILINKYGKNKCTNFKSLPELTPQKSFAQPTTLIPEGTPSSSSILNTVIPVLSTFSVISLFLGVAYKVNNKEFINIIF
;
A
#
# COMPACT_ATOMS: atom_id res chain seq x y z
N HIS A 1 9.03 -5.41 22.69
CA HIS A 1 9.02 -4.56 21.47
C HIS A 1 10.34 -4.58 20.67
N ARG A 2 11.54 -4.26 21.20
CA ARG A 2 12.80 -4.27 20.42
C ARG A 2 13.06 -5.54 19.60
N LYS A 3 12.79 -6.74 20.16
CA LYS A 3 13.05 -7.99 19.45
C LYS A 3 12.10 -8.24 18.27
N PHE A 4 10.85 -7.78 18.40
CA PHE A 4 9.84 -7.81 17.32
C PHE A 4 10.25 -6.92 16.14
N ALA A 5 10.97 -5.83 16.40
CA ALA A 5 11.59 -5.00 15.37
C ALA A 5 12.54 -5.80 14.50
N THR A 6 13.50 -6.42 15.18
CA THR A 6 14.66 -7.00 14.52
C THR A 6 14.28 -8.26 13.79
N ILE A 7 13.38 -9.07 14.36
CA ILE A 7 12.99 -10.36 13.76
C ILE A 7 12.23 -10.18 12.43
N ASP A 8 11.59 -9.04 12.21
CA ASP A 8 10.87 -8.80 10.96
C ASP A 8 11.83 -8.82 9.75
N ASP A 9 13.08 -8.38 9.95
CA ASP A 9 14.12 -8.31 8.93
C ASP A 9 15.00 -9.57 8.88
N TYR A 10 14.74 -10.60 9.70
CA TYR A 10 15.56 -11.82 9.74
C TYR A 10 15.43 -12.66 8.48
N PHE A 11 14.31 -12.52 7.77
CA PHE A 11 14.08 -13.16 6.49
C PHE A 11 13.12 -12.32 5.65
N TYR A 12 13.33 -12.36 4.35
CA TYR A 12 12.59 -11.57 3.38
C TYR A 12 12.37 -12.38 2.11
N VAL A 13 11.37 -11.99 1.33
CA VAL A 13 11.13 -12.55 0.01
C VAL A 13 11.78 -11.63 -1.01
N THR A 14 12.69 -12.18 -1.80
CA THR A 14 13.27 -11.48 -2.95
C THR A 14 12.23 -11.36 -4.04
N ASP A 15 12.38 -10.39 -4.94
CA ASP A 15 11.36 -10.12 -5.95
C ASP A 15 11.15 -11.27 -6.94
N ASP A 16 12.09 -12.21 -7.06
CA ASP A 16 11.96 -13.49 -7.78
C ASP A 16 11.07 -14.53 -7.04
N GLY A 17 10.52 -14.15 -5.88
CA GLY A 17 9.64 -14.97 -5.06
C GLY A 17 10.36 -16.00 -4.19
N GLN A 18 11.70 -16.03 -4.22
CA GLN A 18 12.52 -16.84 -3.32
C GLN A 18 12.57 -16.22 -1.93
N VAL A 19 12.78 -17.05 -0.91
CA VAL A 19 12.88 -16.57 0.47
C VAL A 19 14.31 -16.66 0.91
N ARG A 20 14.83 -15.57 1.46
CA ARG A 20 16.20 -15.46 1.95
C ARG A 20 16.20 -15.12 3.43
N VAL A 21 17.20 -15.65 4.13
CA VAL A 21 17.48 -15.31 5.53
C VAL A 21 18.64 -14.32 5.56
N ASP A 22 18.53 -13.30 6.38
CA ASP A 22 19.61 -12.34 6.59
C ASP A 22 20.84 -13.07 7.16
N THR A 23 22.00 -12.84 6.56
CA THR A 23 23.26 -13.52 6.90
C THR A 23 23.70 -13.31 8.36
N GLN A 24 23.29 -12.22 9.00
CA GLN A 24 23.57 -11.92 10.41
C GLN A 24 22.57 -12.59 11.35
N HIS A 25 21.50 -13.18 10.82
CA HIS A 25 20.35 -13.67 11.57
C HIS A 25 19.98 -15.13 11.25
N THR A 26 20.95 -15.92 10.77
CA THR A 26 20.82 -17.36 10.50
C THR A 26 20.40 -18.21 11.70
N SER A 27 20.46 -17.67 12.92
CA SER A 27 19.98 -18.32 14.14
C SER A 27 18.51 -18.76 14.11
N ILE A 28 17.68 -18.17 13.22
CA ILE A 28 16.29 -18.61 13.01
C ILE A 28 16.21 -20.00 12.36
N LEU A 29 17.21 -20.36 11.56
CA LEU A 29 17.24 -21.63 10.82
C LEU A 29 17.36 -22.85 11.73
N GLN A 30 17.82 -22.69 12.98
CA GLN A 30 17.90 -23.80 13.93
C GLN A 30 16.51 -24.37 14.32
N TYR A 31 15.44 -23.65 14.00
CA TYR A 31 14.05 -24.09 14.21
C TYR A 31 13.42 -24.64 12.93
N CYS A 32 14.18 -24.71 11.83
CA CYS A 32 13.79 -25.35 10.58
C CYS A 32 13.96 -26.87 10.69
N ASN A 33 12.97 -27.54 11.26
CA ASN A 33 12.85 -28.99 11.15
C ASN A 33 11.39 -29.38 10.90
N TYR A 34 11.11 -29.77 9.66
CA TYR A 34 9.85 -30.36 9.22
C TYR A 34 10.16 -31.79 8.78
N GLU A 35 9.29 -32.74 9.14
CA GLU A 35 9.49 -34.20 8.92
C GLU A 35 9.88 -34.59 7.48
N ASN A 36 9.64 -33.72 6.49
CA ASN A 36 9.90 -33.97 5.07
C ASN A 36 11.16 -33.28 4.50
N ASN A 37 11.95 -32.55 5.30
CA ASN A 37 13.13 -31.84 4.81
C ASN A 37 14.41 -32.67 5.01
N SER A 38 15.11 -32.99 3.93
CA SER A 38 16.38 -33.71 3.96
C SER A 38 17.52 -32.81 4.48
N GLY A 39 17.71 -32.76 5.81
CA GLY A 39 18.86 -32.15 6.49
C GLY A 39 18.48 -31.08 7.52
N PRO A 40 19.27 -30.90 8.61
CA PRO A 40 19.06 -29.82 9.57
C PRO A 40 19.24 -28.46 8.88
N TYR A 41 18.42 -27.47 9.25
CA TYR A 41 18.48 -26.07 8.76
C TYR A 41 17.86 -25.79 7.39
N ASN A 42 17.09 -26.70 6.80
CA ASN A 42 16.50 -26.48 5.48
C ASN A 42 15.05 -25.96 5.60
N CYS A 43 14.86 -24.64 5.55
CA CYS A 43 13.53 -24.05 5.29
C CYS A 43 13.50 -23.53 3.85
N ASN A 44 12.56 -24.03 3.04
CA ASN A 44 12.54 -23.75 1.61
C ASN A 44 11.49 -22.71 1.18
N ASP A 45 10.60 -22.32 2.09
CA ASP A 45 9.52 -21.40 1.79
C ASP A 45 9.23 -20.42 2.93
N TYR A 46 8.37 -19.44 2.64
CA TYR A 46 8.07 -18.33 3.53
C TYR A 46 7.25 -18.78 4.75
N PHE A 47 6.42 -19.81 4.59
CA PHE A 47 5.59 -20.34 5.68
C PHE A 47 6.44 -21.08 6.70
N GLN A 48 7.40 -21.89 6.23
CA GLN A 48 8.39 -22.57 7.05
C GLN A 48 9.23 -21.56 7.83
N LEU A 49 9.75 -20.52 7.16
CA LEU A 49 10.54 -19.47 7.83
C LEU A 49 9.71 -18.62 8.81
N THR A 50 8.45 -18.34 8.48
CA THR A 50 7.53 -17.64 9.39
C THR A 50 7.27 -18.46 10.65
N SER A 51 7.06 -19.77 10.51
CA SER A 51 6.92 -20.67 11.66
C SER A 51 8.19 -20.80 12.48
N CYS A 52 9.36 -20.87 11.85
CA CYS A 52 10.64 -20.83 12.55
C CYS A 52 10.85 -19.52 13.30
N GLY A 53 10.46 -18.40 12.70
CA GLY A 53 10.45 -17.09 13.33
C GLY A 53 9.54 -17.04 14.54
N PHE A 54 8.35 -17.64 14.44
CA PHE A 54 7.41 -17.75 15.55
C PHE A 54 8.02 -18.49 16.75
N VAL A 55 8.61 -19.67 16.52
CA VAL A 55 9.27 -20.47 17.58
C VAL A 55 10.49 -19.75 18.15
N TYR A 56 11.33 -19.16 17.29
CA TYR A 56 12.48 -18.37 17.73
C TYR A 56 12.08 -17.18 18.59
N LEU A 57 11.00 -16.49 18.23
CA LEU A 57 10.48 -15.34 18.96
C LEU A 57 9.96 -15.76 20.34
N LEU A 58 9.19 -16.85 20.39
CA LEU A 58 8.74 -17.44 21.65
C LEU A 58 9.90 -17.74 22.60
N LYS A 59 10.88 -18.48 22.09
CA LYS A 59 12.07 -18.84 22.87
C LYS A 59 12.86 -17.63 23.33
N THR A 60 13.11 -16.69 22.44
CA THR A 60 13.85 -15.49 22.78
C THR A 60 13.14 -14.67 23.86
N LEU A 61 11.83 -14.48 23.75
CA LEU A 61 11.07 -13.68 24.71
C LEU A 61 10.89 -14.39 26.05
N LYS A 62 10.75 -15.72 26.04
CA LYS A 62 10.66 -16.52 27.26
C LYS A 62 12.00 -16.58 27.99
N ASP A 63 13.07 -16.93 27.29
CA ASP A 63 14.36 -17.25 27.94
C ASP A 63 15.16 -15.98 28.24
N ASN A 64 15.24 -15.05 27.27
CA ASN A 64 16.09 -13.87 27.39
C ASN A 64 15.37 -12.69 28.06
N TYR A 65 14.05 -12.59 27.90
CA TYR A 65 13.26 -11.49 28.43
C TYR A 65 12.32 -11.88 29.58
N LYS A 66 12.17 -13.18 29.86
CA LYS A 66 11.37 -13.72 30.98
C LYS A 66 9.93 -13.17 30.99
N LEU A 67 9.34 -13.02 29.80
CA LEU A 67 7.96 -12.54 29.67
C LEU A 67 7.00 -13.55 30.28
N GLU A 68 5.95 -13.05 30.95
CA GLU A 68 4.86 -13.87 31.45
C GLU A 68 4.11 -14.54 30.29
N ASP A 69 3.65 -15.77 30.50
CA ASP A 69 3.07 -16.64 29.45
C ASP A 69 1.93 -15.95 28.70
N ASP A 70 1.03 -15.28 29.41
CA ASP A 70 -0.11 -14.58 28.81
C ASP A 70 0.33 -13.47 27.85
N LYS A 71 1.29 -12.65 28.28
CA LYS A 71 1.84 -11.55 27.46
C LYS A 71 2.68 -12.08 26.31
N LEU A 72 3.41 -13.16 26.54
CA LEU A 72 4.17 -13.85 25.52
C LEU A 72 3.25 -14.32 24.39
N ALA A 73 2.18 -15.04 24.73
CA ALA A 73 1.22 -15.52 23.74
C ALA A 73 0.54 -14.37 22.98
N GLU A 74 0.06 -13.35 23.70
CA GLU A 74 -0.56 -12.16 23.10
C GLU A 74 0.34 -11.52 22.01
N TYR A 75 1.60 -11.24 22.33
CA TYR A 75 2.48 -10.55 21.37
C TYR A 75 2.95 -11.42 20.22
N VAL A 76 3.20 -12.71 20.45
CA VAL A 76 3.65 -13.60 19.37
C VAL A 76 2.49 -13.87 18.40
N ILE A 77 1.25 -14.00 18.88
CA ILE A 77 0.06 -14.10 18.02
C ILE A 77 -0.14 -12.81 17.21
N LEU A 78 -0.01 -11.64 17.85
CA LEU A 78 -0.07 -10.35 17.15
C LEU A 78 1.02 -10.22 16.08
N TRP A 79 2.25 -10.63 16.39
CA TRP A 79 3.35 -10.63 15.44
C TRP A 79 3.07 -11.56 14.26
N LEU A 80 2.53 -12.76 14.51
CA LEU A 80 2.16 -13.69 13.45
C LEU A 80 1.10 -13.10 12.52
N SER A 81 0.02 -12.55 13.10
CA SER A 81 -1.03 -11.84 12.36
C SER A 81 -0.45 -10.71 11.50
N TYR A 82 0.40 -9.87 12.08
CA TYR A 82 1.11 -8.80 11.38
C TYR A 82 1.98 -9.32 10.23
N LYS A 83 2.77 -10.37 10.47
CA LYS A 83 3.72 -10.93 9.50
C LYS A 83 3.01 -11.57 8.31
N LEU A 84 1.90 -12.26 8.55
CA LEU A 84 1.04 -12.82 7.49
C LEU A 84 0.32 -11.72 6.71
N ASN A 85 -0.19 -10.68 7.38
CA ASN A 85 -0.86 -9.57 6.70
C ASN A 85 0.09 -8.74 5.80
N ARG A 86 1.37 -8.65 6.16
CA ARG A 86 2.37 -7.91 5.37
C ARG A 86 2.81 -8.59 4.09
N HIS A 87 2.68 -9.91 3.99
CA HIS A 87 3.23 -10.67 2.88
C HIS A 87 2.15 -11.06 1.87
N SER A 88 2.35 -10.75 0.59
CA SER A 88 1.32 -10.91 -0.45
C SER A 88 0.86 -12.36 -0.64
N LYS A 89 1.78 -13.34 -0.55
CA LYS A 89 1.41 -14.78 -0.59
C LYS A 89 0.59 -15.25 0.63
N CYS A 90 0.50 -14.42 1.66
CA CYS A 90 -0.16 -14.73 2.94
C CYS A 90 -1.40 -13.85 3.19
N SER A 91 -1.68 -12.90 2.27
CA SER A 91 -2.82 -11.99 2.37
C SER A 91 -4.12 -12.76 2.16
N GLY A 92 -4.90 -12.91 3.24
CA GLY A 92 -6.11 -13.73 3.27
C GLY A 92 -5.90 -15.16 3.79
N THR A 93 -4.69 -15.55 4.18
CA THR A 93 -4.47 -16.78 4.94
C THR A 93 -5.15 -16.64 6.30
N ASN A 94 -6.04 -17.57 6.63
CA ASN A 94 -6.64 -17.63 7.95
C ASN A 94 -5.55 -17.94 8.99
N LEU A 95 -5.50 -17.15 10.06
CA LEU A 95 -4.47 -17.28 11.09
C LEU A 95 -4.48 -18.66 11.76
N ASN A 96 -5.67 -19.23 12.00
CA ASN A 96 -5.82 -20.57 12.54
C ASN A 96 -5.36 -21.66 11.57
N ASP A 97 -5.68 -21.51 10.28
CA ASP A 97 -5.24 -22.46 9.26
C ASP A 97 -3.72 -22.46 9.16
N PHE A 98 -3.09 -21.28 9.18
CA PHE A 98 -1.64 -21.17 9.19
C PHE A 98 -1.04 -21.83 10.44
N TYR A 99 -1.59 -21.51 11.61
CA TYR A 99 -1.12 -22.03 12.89
C TYR A 99 -1.17 -23.56 12.91
N THR A 100 -2.31 -24.15 12.55
CA THR A 100 -2.52 -25.61 12.50
C THR A 100 -1.59 -26.27 11.47
N ASN A 101 -1.42 -25.67 10.29
CA ASN A 101 -0.67 -26.30 9.21
C ASN A 101 0.85 -26.12 9.30
N HIS A 102 1.34 -25.06 9.96
CA HIS A 102 2.77 -24.71 9.94
C HIS A 102 3.38 -24.55 11.33
N ILE A 103 2.63 -24.10 12.34
CA ILE A 103 3.15 -23.93 13.71
C ILE A 103 3.02 -25.23 14.50
N GLU A 104 1.83 -25.82 14.57
CA GLU A 104 1.60 -27.06 15.34
C GLU A 104 2.42 -28.23 14.81
N LYS A 105 2.74 -28.25 13.51
CA LYS A 105 3.60 -29.26 12.88
C LYS A 105 5.10 -29.01 13.05
N ASN A 106 5.51 -27.87 13.62
CA ASN A 106 6.93 -27.62 13.88
C ASN A 106 7.36 -28.40 15.14
N GLU A 107 8.33 -29.30 15.02
CA GLU A 107 8.77 -30.12 16.15
C GLU A 107 9.26 -29.30 17.34
N TYR A 108 9.97 -28.20 17.10
CA TYR A 108 10.52 -27.37 18.18
C TYR A 108 9.44 -26.62 18.95
N TYR A 109 8.28 -26.41 18.34
CA TYR A 109 7.13 -25.80 19.00
C TYR A 109 6.55 -26.72 20.09
N ASN A 110 6.57 -28.03 19.85
CA ASN A 110 6.05 -29.05 20.75
C ASN A 110 7.09 -29.57 21.76
N LYS A 111 8.36 -29.14 21.65
CA LYS A 111 9.40 -29.52 22.61
C LYS A 111 9.16 -28.84 23.96
N LYS A 112 9.53 -29.55 25.02
CA LYS A 112 9.53 -29.01 26.39
C LYS A 112 10.48 -27.82 26.47
N ILE A 113 10.06 -26.77 27.17
CA ILE A 113 10.85 -25.53 27.30
C ILE A 113 12.09 -25.77 28.19
N LYS A 114 11.98 -26.65 29.18
CA LYS A 114 13.07 -27.10 30.06
C LYS A 114 13.02 -28.61 30.25
N ASP A 115 14.17 -29.22 30.49
CA ASP A 115 14.31 -30.68 30.60
C ASP A 115 13.56 -31.29 31.80
N ASP A 116 13.29 -30.49 32.84
CA ASP A 116 12.58 -30.87 34.07
C ASP A 116 11.08 -30.51 34.08
N ASP A 117 10.61 -29.77 33.07
CA ASP A 117 9.27 -29.20 33.04
C ASP A 117 8.34 -29.97 32.07
N THR A 118 7.04 -29.95 32.34
CA THR A 118 6.03 -30.53 31.43
C THR A 118 5.52 -29.53 30.41
N THR A 119 5.78 -28.24 30.62
CA THR A 119 5.24 -27.14 29.79
C THR A 119 5.98 -26.99 28.46
N THR A 120 5.19 -26.90 27.38
CA THR A 120 5.62 -26.63 26.00
C THR A 120 5.21 -25.22 25.57
N TYR A 121 5.74 -24.73 24.44
CA TYR A 121 5.25 -23.45 23.87
C TYR A 121 3.79 -23.56 23.41
N LYS A 122 3.36 -24.76 22.98
CA LYS A 122 1.96 -25.04 22.66
C LYS A 122 1.03 -24.76 23.83
N ASP A 123 1.39 -25.20 25.03
CA ASP A 123 0.59 -24.97 26.24
C ASP A 123 0.46 -23.47 26.58
N ILE A 124 1.47 -22.67 26.23
CA ILE A 124 1.44 -21.21 26.44
C ILE A 124 0.49 -20.54 25.44
N ILE A 125 0.60 -20.86 24.15
CA ILE A 125 -0.24 -20.26 23.11
C ILE A 125 -1.69 -20.71 23.25
N ASP A 126 -1.94 -21.97 23.60
CA ASP A 126 -3.30 -22.51 23.72
C ASP A 126 -4.14 -21.75 24.76
N LYS A 127 -3.52 -21.16 25.80
CA LYS A 127 -4.19 -20.28 26.79
C LYS A 127 -4.76 -19.00 26.19
N LYS A 128 -4.28 -18.58 25.01
CA LYS A 128 -4.70 -17.36 24.29
C LYS A 128 -5.14 -17.67 22.85
N LYS A 129 -5.50 -18.92 22.56
CA LYS A 129 -5.90 -19.36 21.21
C LYS A 129 -7.13 -18.60 20.70
N ASP A 130 -7.99 -18.15 21.62
CA ASP A 130 -9.14 -17.30 21.35
C ASP A 130 -8.78 -15.98 20.64
N LEU A 131 -7.54 -15.49 20.77
CA LEU A 131 -7.07 -14.33 20.01
C LEU A 131 -7.01 -14.62 18.52
N MET A 132 -6.68 -15.85 18.11
CA MET A 132 -6.61 -16.24 16.70
C MET A 132 -8.00 -16.32 16.05
N ASP A 133 -9.03 -16.54 16.86
CA ASP A 133 -10.44 -16.57 16.44
C ASP A 133 -11.04 -15.16 16.26
N ILE A 134 -10.30 -14.10 16.59
CA ILE A 134 -10.77 -12.72 16.39
C ILE A 134 -11.00 -12.49 14.90
N LYS A 135 -12.28 -12.25 14.55
CA LYS A 135 -12.66 -11.83 13.21
C LYS A 135 -11.89 -10.56 12.84
N GLU A 136 -11.23 -10.58 11.68
CA GLU A 136 -10.44 -9.46 11.17
C GLU A 136 -9.32 -9.01 12.13
N ILE A 137 -8.68 -9.95 12.85
CA ILE A 137 -7.48 -9.68 13.68
C ILE A 137 -6.38 -8.88 12.95
N SER A 138 -6.34 -8.97 11.62
CA SER A 138 -5.45 -8.18 10.75
C SER A 138 -5.62 -6.67 10.94
N LYS A 139 -6.80 -6.18 11.34
CA LYS A 139 -7.06 -4.76 11.67
C LYS A 139 -6.14 -4.23 12.79
N PHE A 140 -5.71 -5.08 13.71
CA PHE A 140 -4.81 -4.71 14.81
C PHE A 140 -3.34 -4.57 14.37
N SER A 141 -2.99 -5.03 13.16
CA SER A 141 -1.61 -4.98 12.64
C SER A 141 -1.06 -3.55 12.61
N GLY A 142 -1.91 -2.56 12.31
CA GLY A 142 -1.53 -1.15 12.30
C GLY A 142 -1.10 -0.64 13.67
N LEU A 143 -1.91 -0.89 14.70
CA LEU A 143 -1.59 -0.53 16.09
C LEU A 143 -0.30 -1.21 16.56
N PHE A 144 -0.18 -2.52 16.33
CA PHE A 144 0.99 -3.30 16.71
C PHE A 144 2.27 -2.79 16.03
N SER A 145 2.21 -2.51 14.73
CA SER A 145 3.33 -1.98 13.95
C SER A 145 3.78 -0.61 14.44
N ILE A 146 2.84 0.30 14.70
CA ILE A 146 3.15 1.65 15.18
C ILE A 146 3.76 1.58 16.58
N LEU A 147 3.21 0.76 17.47
CA LEU A 147 3.73 0.58 18.82
C LEU A 147 5.17 0.05 18.80
N PHE A 148 5.45 -0.93 17.95
CA PHE A 148 6.80 -1.42 17.70
C PHE A 148 7.71 -0.27 17.22
N TYR A 149 7.30 0.47 16.19
CA TYR A 149 8.15 1.47 15.55
C TYR A 149 8.44 2.65 16.48
N LEU A 150 7.44 3.13 17.23
CA LEU A 150 7.62 4.14 18.28
C LEU A 150 8.64 3.70 19.33
N TYR A 151 8.58 2.43 19.77
CA TYR A 151 9.57 1.90 20.71
C TYR A 151 10.98 1.93 20.11
N TYR A 152 11.16 1.51 18.86
CA TYR A 152 12.45 1.57 18.18
C TYR A 152 12.99 3.00 18.12
N LEU A 153 12.17 3.97 17.70
CA LEU A 153 12.55 5.38 17.57
C LEU A 153 12.94 6.01 18.91
N PHE A 154 12.27 5.65 20.01
CA PHE A 154 12.63 6.16 21.34
C PHE A 154 13.98 5.64 21.86
N HIS A 155 14.50 4.54 21.30
CA HIS A 155 15.68 3.84 21.80
C HIS A 155 16.90 3.86 20.85
N VAL A 156 16.72 3.97 19.54
CA VAL A 156 17.79 3.75 18.54
C VAL A 156 18.15 4.99 17.73
N GLU A 157 17.18 5.83 17.36
CA GLU A 157 17.43 6.99 16.49
C GLU A 157 17.55 8.32 17.25
N ARG A 158 18.16 9.32 16.59
CA ARG A 158 18.11 10.72 17.02
C ARG A 158 16.65 11.14 17.10
N LEU A 159 16.20 11.33 18.34
CA LEU A 159 14.81 11.52 18.70
C LEU A 159 14.19 12.68 17.92
N ASN A 160 13.22 12.38 17.05
CA ASN A 160 12.44 13.40 16.37
C ASN A 160 11.00 13.37 16.87
N CYS A 161 10.62 14.42 17.60
CA CYS A 161 9.32 14.49 18.24
C CYS A 161 8.15 14.64 17.29
N GLU A 162 8.34 15.28 16.14
CA GLU A 162 7.30 15.46 15.13
C GLU A 162 6.91 14.12 14.47
N ASN A 163 7.89 13.29 14.10
CA ASN A 163 7.68 11.92 13.61
C ASN A 163 6.95 11.05 14.64
N ASN A 164 7.45 11.06 15.87
CA ASN A 164 6.86 10.27 16.95
C ASN A 164 5.44 10.72 17.24
N LEU A 165 5.16 12.02 17.18
CA LEU A 165 3.82 12.57 17.35
C LEU A 165 2.86 12.15 16.22
N ASN A 166 3.33 12.14 14.97
CA ASN A 166 2.52 11.67 13.83
C ASN A 166 2.17 10.18 13.95
N LEU A 167 3.13 9.35 14.32
CA LEU A 167 2.90 7.92 14.59
C LEU A 167 1.93 7.73 15.76
N ALA A 168 2.10 8.49 16.83
CA ALA A 168 1.18 8.51 17.98
C ALA A 168 -0.25 8.92 17.59
N ASN A 169 -0.41 9.94 16.75
CA ASN A 169 -1.71 10.35 16.23
C ASN A 169 -2.32 9.24 15.36
N ASN A 170 -1.53 8.63 14.46
CA ASN A 170 -2.00 7.49 13.66
C ASN A 170 -2.45 6.31 14.56
N PHE A 171 -1.72 6.04 15.65
CA PHE A 171 -2.15 5.04 16.62
C PHE A 171 -3.51 5.41 17.22
N GLY A 172 -3.69 6.68 17.63
CA GLY A 172 -4.95 7.19 18.15
C GLY A 172 -6.12 7.07 17.17
N ASP A 173 -5.90 7.37 15.89
CA ASP A 173 -6.91 7.28 14.84
C ASP A 173 -7.35 5.82 14.61
N ILE A 174 -6.40 4.91 14.45
CA ILE A 174 -6.69 3.47 14.29
C ILE A 174 -7.36 2.93 15.57
N PHE A 175 -6.88 3.34 16.75
CA PHE A 175 -7.46 2.91 18.02
C PHE A 175 -8.92 3.34 18.13
N LYS A 176 -9.23 4.57 17.72
CA LYS A 176 -10.60 5.09 17.69
C LYS A 176 -11.50 4.25 16.77
N GLU A 177 -11.05 3.97 15.55
CA GLU A 177 -11.79 3.13 14.60
C GLU A 177 -12.08 1.74 15.19
N LEU A 178 -11.08 1.10 15.80
CA LEU A 178 -11.25 -0.21 16.42
C LEU A 178 -12.12 -0.17 17.67
N ASN A 179 -12.13 0.94 18.41
CA ASN A 179 -12.98 1.13 19.59
C ASN A 179 -14.46 1.29 19.21
N GLU A 180 -14.74 1.85 18.04
CA GLU A 180 -16.09 2.03 17.48
C GLU A 180 -16.61 0.78 16.73
N ASP A 181 -15.74 -0.21 16.46
CA ASP A 181 -16.08 -1.45 15.75
C ASP A 181 -17.13 -2.30 16.50
N SER A 182 -18.07 -2.91 15.75
CA SER A 182 -19.15 -3.74 16.32
C SER A 182 -18.66 -5.01 17.01
N ASN A 183 -17.42 -5.42 16.76
CA ASN A 183 -16.78 -6.54 17.44
C ASN A 183 -16.19 -6.15 18.81
N ASN A 184 -16.06 -4.84 19.12
CA ASN A 184 -15.58 -4.36 20.41
C ASN A 184 -16.62 -4.49 21.52
N LYS A 185 -16.98 -5.74 21.85
CA LYS A 185 -17.92 -6.06 22.93
C LYS A 185 -17.17 -6.20 24.25
N GLU A 186 -17.83 -5.80 25.34
CA GLU A 186 -17.26 -5.90 26.68
C GLU A 186 -16.80 -7.34 26.98
N ASN A 187 -15.60 -7.48 27.55
CA ASN A 187 -14.95 -8.76 27.87
C ASN A 187 -14.61 -9.69 26.69
N SER A 188 -14.88 -9.29 25.44
CA SER A 188 -14.48 -10.04 24.26
C SER A 188 -12.95 -10.08 24.10
N SER A 189 -12.43 -11.09 23.40
CA SER A 189 -11.01 -11.20 23.04
C SER A 189 -10.54 -9.99 22.24
N TYR A 190 -11.40 -9.46 21.36
CA TYR A 190 -11.18 -8.20 20.63
C TYR A 190 -10.96 -7.02 21.59
N ASN A 191 -11.86 -6.82 22.55
CA ASN A 191 -11.76 -5.74 23.53
C ASN A 191 -10.52 -5.88 24.43
N LYS A 192 -10.20 -7.10 24.88
CA LYS A 192 -9.00 -7.38 25.69
C LYS A 192 -7.71 -7.07 24.93
N LEU A 193 -7.65 -7.42 23.65
CA LEU A 193 -6.51 -7.14 22.79
C LEU A 193 -6.33 -5.64 22.54
N LEU A 194 -7.44 -4.93 22.25
CA LEU A 194 -7.45 -3.48 22.08
C LEU A 194 -7.02 -2.75 23.35
N SER A 195 -7.51 -3.19 24.51
CA SER A 195 -7.13 -2.70 25.83
C SER A 195 -5.64 -2.89 26.11
N THR A 196 -5.09 -4.06 25.79
CA THR A 196 -3.65 -4.35 25.93
C THR A 196 -2.79 -3.39 25.12
N LEU A 197 -3.10 -3.20 23.83
CA LEU A 197 -2.35 -2.31 22.96
C LEU A 197 -2.44 -0.84 23.41
N SER A 198 -3.60 -0.40 23.88
CA SER A 198 -3.79 0.92 24.47
C SER A 198 -2.95 1.14 25.72
N ASN A 199 -2.95 0.16 26.63
CA ASN A 199 -2.14 0.21 27.84
C ASN A 199 -0.65 0.24 27.51
N ASP A 200 -0.18 -0.59 26.59
CA ASP A 200 1.21 -0.61 26.17
C ASP A 200 1.64 0.71 25.53
N TYR A 201 0.78 1.30 24.70
CA TYR A 201 0.99 2.64 24.15
C TYR A 201 1.10 3.69 25.26
N ASN A 202 0.18 3.70 26.22
CA ASN A 202 0.20 4.64 27.33
C ASN A 202 1.47 4.48 28.17
N ILE A 203 1.91 3.25 28.46
CA ILE A 203 3.18 2.97 29.14
C ILE A 203 4.36 3.52 28.33
N LEU A 204 4.38 3.27 27.01
CA LEU A 204 5.44 3.74 26.12
C LEU A 204 5.55 5.27 26.12
N ILE A 205 4.43 5.95 25.92
CA ILE A 205 4.38 7.41 25.86
C ILE A 205 4.69 8.03 27.23
N ASN A 206 4.19 7.46 28.32
CA ASN A 206 4.49 7.98 29.65
C ASN A 206 5.97 7.81 30.01
N LYS A 207 6.56 6.66 29.70
CA LYS A 207 7.94 6.34 30.10
C LYS A 207 8.97 7.04 29.21
N TYR A 208 8.74 7.09 27.91
CA TYR A 208 9.73 7.57 26.94
C TYR A 208 9.27 8.80 26.17
N GLY A 209 7.97 8.96 25.95
CA GLY A 209 7.40 10.08 25.21
C GLY A 209 7.47 11.40 25.99
N LYS A 210 6.88 11.48 27.18
CA LYS A 210 6.72 12.75 27.94
C LYS A 210 8.04 13.43 28.31
N ASN A 211 9.08 12.66 28.59
CA ASN A 211 10.40 13.20 28.96
C ASN A 211 11.22 13.66 27.75
N LYS A 212 10.83 13.26 26.54
CA LYS A 212 11.61 13.44 25.31
C LYS A 212 10.89 14.30 24.27
N CYS A 213 9.55 14.35 24.32
CA CYS A 213 8.68 15.12 23.43
C CYS A 213 7.46 15.66 24.18
N THR A 214 7.12 16.92 23.92
CA THR A 214 5.87 17.54 24.39
C THR A 214 4.72 17.21 23.42
N ASN A 215 3.46 17.30 23.89
CA ASN A 215 2.23 17.26 23.08
C ASN A 215 1.68 15.90 22.61
N PHE A 216 2.08 14.76 23.17
CA PHE A 216 1.34 13.51 22.92
C PHE A 216 -0.09 13.60 23.45
N LYS A 217 -1.07 13.42 22.56
CA LYS A 217 -2.49 13.34 22.94
C LYS A 217 -2.75 12.04 23.69
N SER A 218 -3.63 12.11 24.69
CA SER A 218 -4.19 10.91 25.32
C SER A 218 -5.07 10.17 24.31
N LEU A 219 -5.03 8.84 24.37
CA LEU A 219 -5.99 8.03 23.63
C LEU A 219 -7.42 8.32 24.13
N PRO A 220 -8.44 8.20 23.26
CA PRO A 220 -9.82 8.23 23.71
C PRO A 220 -10.08 7.09 24.71
N GLU A 221 -11.06 7.28 25.59
CA GLU A 221 -11.46 6.25 26.54
C GLU A 221 -11.98 5.00 25.80
N LEU A 222 -11.60 3.82 26.29
CA LEU A 222 -12.06 2.56 25.72
C LEU A 222 -13.55 2.37 26.08
N THR A 223 -14.43 2.32 25.08
CA THR A 223 -15.89 2.29 25.26
C THR A 223 -16.47 1.04 24.59
N PRO A 224 -16.29 -0.15 25.19
CA PRO A 224 -16.86 -1.36 24.60
C PRO A 224 -18.38 -1.33 24.60
N GLN A 225 -18.97 -1.98 23.60
CA GLN A 225 -20.41 -2.20 23.55
C GLN A 225 -20.81 -3.19 24.66
N LYS A 226 -21.78 -2.80 25.49
CA LYS A 226 -22.28 -3.66 26.57
C LYS A 226 -22.78 -4.98 25.99
N SER A 227 -22.30 -6.10 26.52
CA SER A 227 -22.83 -7.40 26.13
C SER A 227 -24.22 -7.55 26.76
N PHE A 228 -25.29 -7.39 25.98
CA PHE A 228 -26.59 -7.88 26.41
C PHE A 228 -26.55 -9.39 26.34
N ALA A 229 -26.49 -10.06 27.51
CA ALA A 229 -26.77 -11.48 27.59
C ALA A 229 -28.23 -11.66 27.19
N GLN A 230 -28.50 -12.22 26.00
CA GLN A 230 -29.83 -12.67 25.64
C GLN A 230 -29.87 -14.21 25.60
N PRO A 231 -30.90 -14.82 26.23
CA PRO A 231 -31.08 -16.26 26.21
C PRO A 231 -31.48 -16.73 24.81
N THR A 232 -31.04 -17.94 24.48
CA THR A 232 -31.27 -18.65 23.23
C THR A 232 -32.77 -18.72 22.89
N THR A 233 -33.21 -17.99 21.86
CA THR A 233 -34.48 -18.26 21.16
C THR A 233 -34.21 -18.40 19.67
N LEU A 234 -34.53 -19.59 19.16
CA LEU A 234 -34.66 -19.91 17.73
C LEU A 234 -35.86 -19.17 17.11
N ILE A 235 -35.90 -19.17 15.76
CA ILE A 235 -37.00 -18.86 14.80
C ILE A 235 -36.81 -17.52 14.04
N PRO A 236 -37.09 -17.41 12.72
CA PRO A 236 -36.72 -18.23 11.56
C PRO A 236 -36.15 -17.36 10.38
N GLU A 237 -35.79 -17.99 9.26
CA GLU A 237 -35.42 -17.32 8.00
C GLU A 237 -36.50 -16.36 7.50
N GLY A 238 -36.10 -15.12 7.21
CA GLY A 238 -36.85 -14.13 6.44
C GLY A 238 -35.97 -13.55 5.34
N THR A 239 -36.45 -13.64 4.11
CA THR A 239 -35.83 -13.17 2.86
C THR A 239 -35.34 -11.71 2.90
N PRO A 240 -34.25 -11.37 2.17
CA PRO A 240 -33.56 -10.09 2.30
C PRO A 240 -34.34 -8.96 1.61
N SER A 241 -34.60 -7.88 2.36
CA SER A 241 -35.03 -6.61 1.78
C SER A 241 -33.81 -5.88 1.20
N SER A 242 -33.88 -5.61 -0.09
CA SER A 242 -32.94 -4.81 -0.85
C SER A 242 -32.90 -3.36 -0.35
N SER A 243 -31.79 -2.92 0.25
CA SER A 243 -31.25 -1.57 0.07
C SER A 243 -29.88 -1.41 0.76
N SER A 244 -28.90 -0.89 -0.01
CA SER A 244 -27.61 -0.31 0.43
C SER A 244 -26.47 -1.22 0.95
N ILE A 245 -26.07 -2.24 0.18
CA ILE A 245 -24.79 -2.97 0.39
C ILE A 245 -23.57 -2.25 -0.26
N LEU A 246 -23.75 -1.14 -0.97
CA LEU A 246 -22.64 -0.48 -1.66
C LEU A 246 -22.04 0.64 -0.78
N ASN A 247 -21.02 0.36 0.05
CA ASN A 247 -19.96 1.33 0.44
C ASN A 247 -18.86 0.86 1.40
N THR A 248 -18.81 -0.41 1.86
CA THR A 248 -17.92 -0.77 2.99
C THR A 248 -16.58 -1.44 2.65
N VAL A 249 -16.15 -1.51 1.38
CA VAL A 249 -14.89 -2.22 1.00
C VAL A 249 -13.73 -1.29 0.61
N ILE A 250 -13.93 0.03 0.54
CA ILE A 250 -12.91 0.97 0.04
C ILE A 250 -12.34 1.84 1.18
N PRO A 251 -11.52 1.29 2.10
CA PRO A 251 -10.45 2.15 2.64
C PRO A 251 -9.09 1.48 2.85
N VAL A 252 -8.98 0.15 2.77
CA VAL A 252 -7.71 -0.58 2.97
C VAL A 252 -6.97 -0.77 1.65
N LEU A 253 -7.68 -0.78 0.52
CA LEU A 253 -7.12 -1.01 -0.81
C LEU A 253 -6.31 0.15 -1.38
N SER A 254 -6.66 1.41 -1.07
CA SER A 254 -5.93 2.57 -1.61
C SER A 254 -4.54 2.69 -0.99
N THR A 255 -4.43 2.53 0.33
CA THR A 255 -3.17 2.78 1.06
C THR A 255 -2.00 1.90 0.61
N PHE A 256 -2.26 0.61 0.37
CA PHE A 256 -1.22 -0.35 0.01
C PHE A 256 -0.93 -0.42 -1.50
N SER A 257 -1.97 -0.24 -2.34
CA SER A 257 -1.80 -0.20 -3.79
C SER A 257 -0.88 0.95 -4.19
N HIS A 258 -1.05 2.13 -3.58
CA HIS A 258 -0.21 3.29 -3.85
C HIS A 258 1.28 3.00 -3.53
N ARG A 259 1.65 2.51 -2.34
CA ARG A 259 3.08 2.24 -2.04
C ARG A 259 3.81 1.43 -3.14
N LYS A 260 3.10 0.52 -3.83
CA LYS A 260 3.67 -0.26 -4.94
C LYS A 260 3.79 0.47 -6.27
N PHE A 261 2.96 1.46 -6.58
CA PHE A 261 3.19 2.32 -7.75
C PHE A 261 4.53 3.08 -7.65
N ALA A 262 4.88 3.64 -6.48
CA ALA A 262 6.22 4.23 -6.26
C ALA A 262 7.32 3.19 -6.45
N THR A 263 7.15 2.06 -5.77
CA THR A 263 8.18 1.03 -5.74
C THR A 263 8.47 0.54 -7.16
N ILE A 264 7.43 0.23 -7.96
CA ILE A 264 7.57 -0.26 -9.34
C ILE A 264 8.09 0.83 -10.29
N ASP A 265 7.73 2.10 -10.07
CA ASP A 265 8.31 3.20 -10.85
C ASP A 265 9.84 3.23 -10.71
N ASP A 266 10.38 2.92 -9.53
CA ASP A 266 11.82 2.89 -9.28
C ASP A 266 12.51 1.58 -9.70
N TYR A 267 11.78 0.55 -10.15
CA TYR A 267 12.37 -0.73 -10.58
C TYR A 267 13.28 -0.58 -11.80
N PHE A 268 13.05 0.46 -12.60
CA PHE A 268 13.97 0.83 -13.68
C PHE A 268 13.96 2.34 -13.88
N TYR A 269 15.13 2.88 -14.16
CA TYR A 269 15.40 4.31 -14.26
C TYR A 269 16.37 4.59 -15.40
N VAL A 270 16.50 5.87 -15.73
CA VAL A 270 17.48 6.32 -16.71
C VAL A 270 18.54 7.14 -15.98
N THR A 271 19.80 6.80 -16.20
CA THR A 271 20.95 7.48 -15.63
C THR A 271 21.25 8.80 -16.34
N ASP A 272 22.09 9.64 -15.75
CA ASP A 272 22.45 10.96 -16.30
C ASP A 272 23.11 10.88 -17.70
N ASP A 273 23.79 9.78 -18.01
CA ASP A 273 24.34 9.49 -19.34
C ASP A 273 23.29 8.94 -20.33
N GLY A 274 22.03 8.84 -19.91
CA GLY A 274 20.90 8.45 -20.73
C GLY A 274 20.75 6.94 -20.94
N GLN A 275 21.42 6.12 -20.13
CA GLN A 275 21.26 4.66 -20.18
C GLN A 275 20.08 4.22 -19.31
N VAL A 276 19.30 3.26 -19.80
CA VAL A 276 18.26 2.64 -18.98
C VAL A 276 18.88 1.54 -18.12
N ARG A 277 18.55 1.53 -16.83
CA ARG A 277 19.01 0.51 -15.87
C ARG A 277 17.82 -0.05 -15.10
N VAL A 278 17.92 -1.32 -14.78
CA VAL A 278 17.00 -1.99 -13.84
C VAL A 278 17.67 -1.99 -12.47
N ASP A 279 16.93 -1.67 -11.42
CA ASP A 279 17.43 -1.79 -10.06
C ASP A 279 17.81 -3.25 -9.79
N THR A 280 19.04 -3.46 -9.31
CA THR A 280 19.59 -4.79 -9.04
C THR A 280 18.75 -5.62 -8.07
N GLN A 281 18.01 -4.97 -7.17
CA GLN A 281 17.11 -5.63 -6.22
C GLN A 281 15.80 -6.05 -6.89
N HIS A 282 15.40 -5.38 -7.96
CA HIS A 282 14.08 -5.50 -8.59
C HIS A 282 14.11 -6.09 -10.00
N THR A 283 15.08 -6.96 -10.27
CA THR A 283 15.27 -7.63 -11.57
C THR A 283 14.11 -8.56 -11.96
N SER A 284 13.21 -8.90 -11.03
CA SER A 284 12.05 -9.76 -11.31
C SER A 284 11.08 -9.17 -12.33
N ILE A 285 11.09 -7.85 -12.54
CA ILE A 285 10.32 -7.20 -13.60
C ILE A 285 10.68 -7.76 -14.98
N LEU A 286 11.93 -8.22 -15.15
CA LEU A 286 12.45 -8.79 -16.38
C LEU A 286 11.77 -10.10 -16.76
N GLN A 287 11.17 -10.84 -15.82
CA GLN A 287 10.45 -12.08 -16.13
C GLN A 287 9.18 -11.82 -16.96
N TYR A 288 8.64 -10.59 -16.92
CA TYR A 288 7.49 -10.17 -17.72
C TYR A 288 7.91 -9.48 -19.01
N CYS A 289 9.22 -9.43 -19.27
CA CYS A 289 9.75 -9.01 -20.54
C CYS A 289 9.71 -10.18 -21.51
N ASN A 290 8.96 -10.03 -22.59
CA ASN A 290 9.15 -10.87 -23.77
C ASN A 290 10.32 -10.31 -24.61
N TYR A 291 11.50 -10.21 -23.98
CA TYR A 291 12.69 -9.59 -24.58
C TYR A 291 13.94 -10.42 -24.29
N GLU A 292 14.64 -10.82 -25.35
CA GLU A 292 16.02 -11.29 -25.29
C GLU A 292 16.95 -10.11 -25.60
N ASN A 293 17.69 -9.65 -24.58
CA ASN A 293 18.62 -8.53 -24.75
C ASN A 293 19.87 -8.99 -25.52
N ASN A 294 19.91 -8.69 -26.81
CA ASN A 294 21.04 -8.99 -27.68
C ASN A 294 22.09 -7.87 -27.61
N SER A 295 22.71 -7.73 -26.43
CA SER A 295 23.98 -7.03 -26.15
C SER A 295 24.29 -5.77 -26.97
N GLY A 296 23.90 -4.60 -26.43
CA GLY A 296 24.30 -3.26 -26.86
C GLY A 296 23.90 -2.20 -25.81
N PRO A 297 24.27 -0.91 -25.97
CA PRO A 297 23.82 0.16 -25.07
C PRO A 297 22.29 0.39 -25.18
N TYR A 298 21.64 0.52 -24.02
CA TYR A 298 20.19 0.72 -23.89
C TYR A 298 19.70 2.01 -24.59
N ASN A 299 18.61 1.91 -25.36
CA ASN A 299 17.96 3.01 -26.10
C ASN A 299 16.44 3.12 -25.79
N CYS A 300 15.69 3.97 -26.51
CA CYS A 300 14.23 4.12 -26.29
C CYS A 300 13.45 2.82 -26.49
N ASN A 301 13.89 1.92 -27.38
CA ASN A 301 13.25 0.63 -27.55
C ASN A 301 13.38 -0.21 -26.27
N ASP A 302 14.53 -0.16 -25.59
CA ASP A 302 14.70 -0.88 -24.32
C ASP A 302 13.88 -0.23 -23.19
N TYR A 303 13.79 1.11 -23.15
CA TYR A 303 12.90 1.80 -22.21
C TYR A 303 11.43 1.39 -22.42
N PHE A 304 11.00 1.31 -23.68
CA PHE A 304 9.65 0.89 -24.06
C PHE A 304 9.37 -0.56 -23.69
N GLN A 305 10.33 -1.45 -23.93
CA GLN A 305 10.23 -2.83 -23.50
C GLN A 305 10.11 -2.92 -21.98
N LEU A 306 11.02 -2.31 -21.22
CA LEU A 306 10.96 -2.31 -19.75
C LEU A 306 9.67 -1.69 -19.21
N THR A 307 9.17 -0.64 -19.87
CA THR A 307 7.86 -0.06 -19.56
C THR A 307 6.72 -1.05 -19.82
N SER A 308 6.78 -1.83 -20.90
CA SER A 308 5.83 -2.91 -21.18
C SER A 308 5.88 -4.01 -20.12
N CYS A 309 7.07 -4.46 -19.72
CA CYS A 309 7.21 -5.46 -18.66
C CYS A 309 6.69 -4.93 -17.32
N GLY A 310 7.01 -3.67 -16.99
CA GLY A 310 6.55 -2.98 -15.79
C GLY A 310 5.04 -2.83 -15.76
N PHE A 311 4.41 -2.55 -16.90
CA PHE A 311 2.95 -2.48 -17.03
C PHE A 311 2.30 -3.82 -16.67
N VAL A 312 2.78 -4.93 -17.23
CA VAL A 312 2.26 -6.28 -16.95
C VAL A 312 2.52 -6.67 -15.49
N TYR A 313 3.72 -6.37 -14.97
CA TYR A 313 4.06 -6.66 -13.58
C TYR A 313 3.18 -5.87 -12.59
N LEU A 314 2.92 -4.60 -12.88
CA LEU A 314 2.06 -3.73 -12.08
C LEU A 314 0.63 -4.25 -12.07
N LEU A 315 0.09 -4.63 -13.24
CA LEU A 315 -1.24 -5.25 -13.35
C LEU A 315 -1.36 -6.49 -12.48
N LYS A 316 -0.41 -7.42 -12.63
CA LYS A 316 -0.38 -8.64 -11.85
C LYS A 316 -0.27 -8.37 -10.36
N THR A 317 0.61 -7.47 -9.97
CA THR A 317 0.81 -7.08 -8.57
C THR A 317 -0.47 -6.50 -7.97
N LEU A 318 -1.12 -5.56 -8.65
CA LEU A 318 -2.34 -4.92 -8.16
C LEU A 318 -3.56 -5.85 -8.17
N LYS A 319 -3.67 -6.72 -9.17
CA LYS A 319 -4.75 -7.70 -9.27
C LYS A 319 -4.60 -8.80 -8.22
N ASP A 320 -3.44 -9.44 -8.16
CA ASP A 320 -3.26 -10.67 -7.38
C ASP A 320 -3.00 -10.35 -5.90
N ASN A 321 -2.14 -9.36 -5.63
CA ASN A 321 -1.72 -9.06 -4.26
C ASN A 321 -2.67 -8.10 -3.56
N TYR A 322 -3.33 -7.22 -4.32
CA TYR A 322 -4.22 -6.20 -3.77
C TYR A 322 -5.67 -6.40 -4.13
N LYS A 323 -6.04 -7.33 -5.02
CA LYS A 323 -7.45 -7.64 -5.35
C LYS A 323 -8.24 -6.38 -5.73
N LEU A 324 -7.58 -5.44 -6.41
CA LEU A 324 -8.22 -4.21 -6.87
C LEU A 324 -9.31 -4.56 -7.89
N GLU A 325 -10.43 -3.83 -7.83
CA GLU A 325 -11.51 -3.96 -8.80
C GLU A 325 -11.01 -3.64 -10.22
N ASP A 326 -11.46 -4.41 -11.21
CA ASP A 326 -10.98 -4.36 -12.59
C ASP A 326 -10.98 -2.95 -13.20
N ASP A 327 -12.07 -2.21 -12.97
CA ASP A 327 -12.24 -0.86 -13.48
C ASP A 327 -11.19 0.11 -12.92
N LYS A 328 -11.00 0.09 -11.60
CA LYS A 328 -10.00 0.91 -10.90
C LYS A 328 -8.58 0.49 -11.23
N LEU A 329 -8.35 -0.82 -11.38
CA LEU A 329 -7.08 -1.38 -11.80
C LEU A 329 -6.68 -0.84 -13.18
N ALA A 330 -7.59 -0.93 -14.16
CA ALA A 330 -7.33 -0.44 -15.49
C ALA A 330 -7.08 1.07 -15.52
N GLU A 331 -7.90 1.87 -14.84
CA GLU A 331 -7.73 3.32 -14.72
C GLU A 331 -6.34 3.71 -14.20
N TYR A 332 -5.91 3.14 -13.07
CA TYR A 332 -4.62 3.52 -12.48
C TYR A 332 -3.40 3.02 -13.24
N VAL A 333 -3.47 1.82 -13.85
CA VAL A 333 -2.36 1.30 -14.64
C VAL A 333 -2.21 2.10 -15.94
N ILE A 334 -3.30 2.52 -16.59
CA ILE A 334 -3.25 3.39 -17.77
C ILE A 334 -2.65 4.76 -17.42
N LEU A 335 -3.05 5.33 -16.27
CA LEU A 335 -2.46 6.59 -15.76
C LEU A 335 -0.97 6.44 -15.45
N TRP A 336 -0.55 5.34 -14.83
CA TRP A 336 0.87 5.04 -14.60
C TRP A 336 1.65 4.91 -15.91
N LEU A 337 1.08 4.25 -16.93
CA LEU A 337 1.71 4.12 -18.23
C LEU A 337 1.91 5.49 -18.89
N SER A 338 0.87 6.32 -18.89
CA SER A 338 0.94 7.71 -19.36
C SER A 338 2.04 8.48 -18.61
N TYR A 339 2.04 8.43 -17.28
CA TYR A 339 3.07 9.06 -16.45
C TYR A 339 4.48 8.59 -16.82
N LYS A 340 4.70 7.28 -16.91
CA LYS A 340 6.01 6.68 -17.17
C LYS A 340 6.56 7.09 -18.54
N LEU A 341 5.72 7.11 -19.58
CA LEU A 341 6.14 7.52 -20.92
C LEU A 341 6.45 9.01 -21.02
N ASN A 342 5.74 9.86 -20.26
CA ASN A 342 5.98 11.31 -20.26
C ASN A 342 7.23 11.74 -19.48
N ARG A 343 7.75 10.91 -18.55
CA ARG A 343 8.93 11.24 -17.74
C ARG A 343 10.24 11.22 -18.50
N HIS A 344 10.37 10.36 -19.52
CA HIS A 344 11.65 10.17 -20.19
C HIS A 344 11.75 11.07 -21.42
N SER A 345 12.42 12.23 -21.28
CA SER A 345 12.45 13.30 -22.29
C SER A 345 12.84 12.82 -23.71
N LYS A 346 13.79 11.89 -23.84
CA LYS A 346 14.21 11.32 -25.15
C LYS A 346 13.16 10.42 -25.81
N CYS A 347 12.21 9.89 -25.03
CA CYS A 347 11.11 9.06 -25.53
C CYS A 347 9.72 9.70 -25.27
N SER A 348 9.71 10.98 -24.88
CA SER A 348 8.50 11.76 -24.60
C SER A 348 7.79 12.13 -25.91
N GLY A 349 6.47 12.31 -25.86
CA GLY A 349 5.64 12.55 -27.05
C GLY A 349 5.18 11.29 -27.78
N THR A 350 5.49 10.10 -27.23
CA THR A 350 4.94 8.83 -27.71
C THR A 350 3.42 8.80 -27.51
N ASN A 351 2.68 8.47 -28.56
CA ASN A 351 1.24 8.26 -28.46
C ASN A 351 0.95 7.01 -27.60
N LEU A 352 0.12 7.16 -26.57
CA LEU A 352 -0.17 6.10 -25.61
C LEU A 352 -0.82 4.87 -26.26
N ASN A 353 -1.73 5.08 -27.21
CA ASN A 353 -2.41 4.01 -27.93
C ASN A 353 -1.48 3.29 -28.90
N ASP A 354 -0.61 4.03 -29.59
CA ASP A 354 0.43 3.44 -30.46
C ASP A 354 1.41 2.59 -29.63
N PHE A 355 1.82 3.10 -28.47
CA PHE A 355 2.67 2.34 -27.55
C PHE A 355 1.98 1.07 -27.07
N TYR A 356 0.73 1.18 -26.62
CA TYR A 356 -0.05 0.04 -26.14
C TYR A 356 -0.17 -1.04 -27.22
N THR A 357 -0.55 -0.66 -28.43
CA THR A 357 -0.69 -1.57 -29.58
C THR A 357 0.64 -2.23 -29.95
N ASN A 358 1.74 -1.47 -29.92
CA ASN A 358 3.04 -1.98 -30.38
C ASN A 358 3.84 -2.75 -29.33
N HIS A 359 3.65 -2.46 -28.04
CA HIS A 359 4.49 -2.98 -26.97
C HIS A 359 3.72 -3.74 -25.88
N ILE A 360 2.47 -3.39 -25.59
CA ILE A 360 1.65 -4.05 -24.55
C ILE A 360 0.83 -5.19 -25.14
N GLU A 361 0.04 -4.94 -26.19
CA GLU A 361 -0.82 -5.96 -26.82
C GLU A 361 -0.01 -7.14 -27.37
N LYS A 362 1.25 -6.91 -27.77
CA LYS A 362 2.16 -7.96 -28.25
C LYS A 362 2.90 -8.71 -27.12
N ASN A 363 2.77 -8.28 -25.87
CA ASN A 363 3.40 -8.95 -24.75
C ASN A 363 2.65 -10.25 -24.44
N GLU A 364 3.34 -11.39 -24.49
CA GLU A 364 2.70 -12.69 -24.27
C GLU A 364 2.14 -12.83 -22.86
N TYR A 365 2.81 -12.31 -21.84
CA TYR A 365 2.33 -12.40 -20.45
C TYR A 365 1.06 -11.58 -20.23
N TYR A 366 0.87 -10.51 -21.01
CA TYR A 366 -0.35 -9.71 -20.96
C TYR A 366 -1.59 -10.46 -21.48
N ASN A 367 -1.38 -11.31 -22.48
CA ASN A 367 -2.44 -12.10 -23.12
C ASN A 367 -2.66 -13.47 -22.45
N LYS A 368 -1.85 -13.84 -21.46
CA LYS A 368 -2.05 -15.08 -20.70
C LYS A 368 -3.28 -14.96 -19.80
N LYS A 369 -3.95 -16.10 -19.60
CA LYS A 369 -5.04 -16.22 -18.62
C LYS A 369 -4.51 -15.90 -17.23
N ILE A 370 -5.30 -15.16 -16.45
CA ILE A 370 -4.93 -14.77 -15.08
C ILE A 370 -4.99 -15.99 -14.14
N LYS A 371 -5.94 -16.89 -14.37
CA LYS A 371 -6.11 -18.15 -13.61
C LYS A 371 -6.35 -19.31 -14.56
N ASP A 372 -5.97 -20.51 -14.13
CA ASP A 372 -6.08 -21.73 -14.93
C ASP A 372 -7.53 -22.15 -15.21
N ASP A 373 -8.46 -21.80 -14.32
CA ASP A 373 -9.89 -22.12 -14.38
C ASP A 373 -10.76 -21.03 -15.04
N ASP A 374 -10.16 -19.90 -15.39
CA ASP A 374 -10.84 -18.75 -15.99
C ASP A 374 -10.41 -18.57 -17.47
N THR A 375 -11.20 -17.79 -18.21
CA THR A 375 -10.86 -17.30 -19.55
C THR A 375 -10.35 -15.86 -19.53
N THR A 376 -10.52 -15.14 -18.40
CA THR A 376 -10.16 -13.72 -18.27
C THR A 376 -8.65 -13.50 -18.34
N THR A 377 -8.24 -12.54 -19.17
CA THR A 377 -6.86 -12.06 -19.35
C THR A 377 -6.72 -10.62 -18.83
N TYR A 378 -5.48 -10.13 -18.66
CA TYR A 378 -5.26 -8.71 -18.35
C TYR A 378 -5.72 -7.80 -19.49
N LYS A 379 -5.64 -8.28 -20.74
CA LYS A 379 -6.20 -7.60 -21.91
C LYS A 379 -7.68 -7.32 -21.75
N ASP A 380 -8.46 -8.29 -21.30
CA ASP A 380 -9.92 -8.12 -21.11
C ASP A 380 -10.25 -7.07 -20.05
N ILE A 381 -9.39 -6.89 -19.05
CA ILE A 381 -9.55 -5.87 -18.00
C ILE A 381 -9.27 -4.48 -18.57
N ILE A 382 -8.13 -4.30 -19.24
CA ILE A 382 -7.72 -2.99 -19.77
C ILE A 382 -8.62 -2.57 -20.93
N ASP A 383 -9.05 -3.49 -21.80
CA ASP A 383 -9.86 -3.18 -22.97
C ASP A 383 -11.21 -2.53 -22.58
N LYS A 384 -11.74 -2.81 -21.38
CA LYS A 384 -12.94 -2.16 -20.83
C LYS A 384 -12.75 -0.66 -20.57
N LYS A 385 -11.50 -0.19 -20.43
CA LYS A 385 -11.12 1.21 -20.19
C LYS A 385 -10.17 1.74 -21.27
N LYS A 386 -10.13 1.10 -22.45
CA LYS A 386 -9.22 1.48 -23.54
C LYS A 386 -9.51 2.88 -24.07
N ASP A 387 -10.74 3.36 -23.93
CA ASP A 387 -11.16 4.72 -24.23
C ASP A 387 -10.38 5.80 -23.47
N LEU A 388 -9.79 5.47 -22.31
CA LEU A 388 -8.88 6.37 -21.62
C LEU A 388 -7.61 6.65 -22.42
N MET A 389 -7.10 5.67 -23.18
CA MET A 389 -5.91 5.85 -24.01
C MET A 389 -6.13 6.79 -25.19
N ASP A 390 -7.39 6.96 -25.60
CA ASP A 390 -7.80 7.86 -26.67
C ASP A 390 -7.98 9.32 -26.19
N ILE A 391 -7.88 9.58 -24.88
CA ILE A 391 -7.93 10.94 -24.34
C ILE A 391 -6.75 11.73 -24.89
N LYS A 392 -7.07 12.73 -25.70
CA LYS A 392 -6.11 13.71 -26.19
C LYS A 392 -5.45 14.38 -24.98
N GLU A 393 -4.12 14.31 -24.91
CA GLU A 393 -3.32 14.86 -23.81
C GLU A 393 -3.59 14.20 -22.44
N ILE A 394 -3.82 12.88 -22.39
CA ILE A 394 -3.84 12.10 -21.12
C ILE A 394 -2.60 12.34 -20.23
N SER A 395 -1.50 12.82 -20.81
CA SER A 395 -0.32 13.30 -20.09
C SER A 395 -0.64 14.40 -19.08
N LYS A 396 -1.64 15.26 -19.32
CA LYS A 396 -2.05 16.30 -18.37
C LYS A 396 -2.64 15.71 -17.07
N PHE A 397 -3.30 14.55 -17.16
CA PHE A 397 -3.81 13.82 -15.99
C PHE A 397 -2.71 13.13 -15.18
N SER A 398 -1.56 12.85 -15.81
CA SER A 398 -0.43 12.22 -15.12
C SER A 398 0.10 13.08 -13.98
N GLY A 399 -0.01 14.42 -14.07
CA GLY A 399 0.34 15.35 -13.00
C GLY A 399 -0.56 15.19 -11.78
N LEU A 400 -1.89 15.15 -11.97
CA LEU A 400 -2.85 14.88 -10.90
C LEU A 400 -2.61 13.51 -10.25
N PHE A 401 -2.45 12.48 -11.08
CA PHE A 401 -2.15 11.13 -10.61
C PHE A 401 -0.87 11.10 -9.76
N SER A 402 0.21 11.75 -10.22
CA SER A 402 1.50 11.82 -9.51
C SER A 402 1.40 12.54 -8.16
N ILE A 403 0.66 13.65 -8.11
CA ILE A 403 0.48 14.41 -6.87
C ILE A 403 -0.38 13.61 -5.88
N LEU A 404 -1.50 13.04 -6.34
CA LEU A 404 -2.35 12.17 -5.53
C LEU A 404 -1.54 11.02 -4.95
N PHE A 405 -0.75 10.38 -5.82
CA PHE A 405 0.17 9.31 -5.49
C PHE A 405 1.16 9.70 -4.37
N TYR A 406 1.82 10.83 -4.54
CA TYR A 406 2.84 11.31 -3.62
C TYR A 406 2.26 11.79 -2.29
N LEU A 407 1.10 12.44 -2.30
CA LEU A 407 0.38 12.80 -1.08
C LEU A 407 0.01 11.56 -0.27
N TYR A 408 -0.46 10.48 -0.92
CA TYR A 408 -0.65 9.19 -0.26
C TYR A 408 0.65 8.72 0.42
N TYR A 409 1.76 8.69 -0.31
CA TYR A 409 3.06 8.32 0.27
C TYR A 409 3.43 9.17 1.50
N LEU A 410 3.37 10.50 1.38
CA LEU A 410 3.76 11.44 2.45
C LEU A 410 2.84 11.38 3.68
N PHE A 411 1.56 11.02 3.51
CA PHE A 411 0.68 10.80 4.65
C PHE A 411 1.00 9.51 5.42
N HIS A 412 1.81 8.60 4.86
CA HIS A 412 2.14 7.28 5.40
C HIS A 412 3.61 7.07 5.76
N VAL A 413 4.54 7.75 5.10
CA VAL A 413 5.99 7.56 5.27
C VAL A 413 6.64 8.94 5.40
N GLU A 414 7.29 9.18 6.54
CA GLU A 414 8.03 10.41 6.94
C GLU A 414 7.26 11.53 7.69
N ARG A 415 8.04 12.48 8.23
CA ARG A 415 7.59 13.69 8.92
C ARG A 415 6.58 14.39 8.04
N LEU A 416 5.33 14.44 8.50
CA LEU A 416 4.27 15.20 7.86
C LEU A 416 4.66 16.68 7.78
N ASN A 417 5.24 17.09 6.66
CA ASN A 417 5.49 18.49 6.38
C ASN A 417 4.23 19.10 5.75
N CYS A 418 3.42 19.76 6.57
CA CYS A 418 2.17 20.36 6.12
C CYS A 418 2.36 21.45 5.07
N GLU A 419 3.46 22.18 5.07
CA GLU A 419 3.76 23.18 4.05
C GLU A 419 3.96 22.51 2.69
N ASN A 420 4.78 21.46 2.63
CA ASN A 420 5.00 20.70 1.40
C ASN A 420 3.73 20.00 0.92
N ASN A 421 2.98 19.37 1.82
CA ASN A 421 1.73 18.70 1.49
C ASN A 421 0.66 19.70 1.00
N LEU A 422 0.61 20.89 1.61
CA LEU A 422 -0.30 21.94 1.20
C LEU A 422 0.10 22.50 -0.18
N ASN A 423 1.39 22.66 -0.45
CA ASN A 423 1.89 23.06 -1.76
C ASN A 423 1.51 22.03 -2.84
N LEU A 424 1.68 20.74 -2.56
CA LEU A 424 1.25 19.66 -3.44
C LEU A 424 -0.27 19.68 -3.66
N ALA A 425 -1.06 19.83 -2.60
CA ALA A 425 -2.51 19.93 -2.69
C ALA A 425 -2.99 21.16 -3.48
N ASN A 426 -2.34 22.31 -3.32
CA ASN A 426 -2.63 23.50 -4.11
C ASN A 426 -2.31 23.26 -5.58
N ASN A 427 -1.16 22.66 -5.89
CA ASN A 427 -0.79 22.29 -7.26
C ASN A 427 -1.79 21.30 -7.88
N PHE A 428 -2.30 20.33 -7.09
CA PHE A 428 -3.37 19.46 -7.55
C PHE A 428 -4.62 20.27 -7.91
N GLY A 429 -5.03 21.21 -7.03
CA GLY A 429 -6.17 22.09 -7.26
C GLY A 429 -6.03 22.96 -8.52
N ASP A 430 -4.84 23.49 -8.77
CA ASP A 430 -4.56 24.33 -9.94
C ASP A 430 -4.62 23.52 -11.24
N ILE A 431 -3.98 22.35 -11.29
CA ILE A 431 -4.05 21.44 -12.45
C ILE A 431 -5.50 20.96 -12.66
N PHE A 432 -6.20 20.62 -11.58
CA PHE A 432 -7.59 20.18 -11.64
C PHE A 432 -8.49 21.27 -12.23
N LYS A 433 -8.29 22.52 -11.84
CA LYS A 433 -9.04 23.66 -12.36
C LYS A 433 -8.82 23.83 -13.87
N GLU A 434 -7.56 23.77 -14.33
CA GLU A 434 -7.24 23.86 -15.76
C GLU A 434 -7.94 22.74 -16.55
N LEU A 435 -7.86 21.50 -16.06
CA LEU A 435 -8.50 20.35 -16.70
C LEU A 435 -10.03 20.45 -16.70
N ASN A 436 -10.63 21.06 -15.66
CA ASN A 436 -12.07 21.26 -15.55
C ASN A 436 -12.59 22.31 -16.57
N GLU A 437 -11.77 23.30 -16.92
CA GLU A 437 -12.10 24.35 -17.90
C GLU A 437 -11.81 23.92 -19.37
N ASP A 438 -11.14 22.79 -19.58
CA ASP A 438 -10.80 22.28 -20.92
C ASP A 438 -12.06 21.93 -21.74
N SER A 439 -12.02 22.27 -23.03
CA SER A 439 -13.09 21.97 -23.99
C SER A 439 -13.42 20.48 -24.17
N ASN A 440 -12.50 19.59 -23.77
CA ASN A 440 -12.69 18.14 -23.78
C ASN A 440 -13.44 17.64 -22.53
N ASN A 441 -13.60 18.45 -21.48
CA ASN A 441 -14.38 18.13 -20.29
C ASN A 441 -15.89 18.18 -20.56
N LYS A 442 -16.35 17.31 -21.46
CA LYS A 442 -17.77 17.16 -21.79
C LYS A 442 -18.42 16.15 -20.87
N GLU A 443 -19.66 16.40 -20.49
CA GLU A 443 -20.44 15.51 -19.63
C GLU A 443 -20.44 14.08 -20.19
N ASN A 444 -20.21 13.09 -19.32
CA ASN A 444 -20.13 11.66 -19.63
C ASN A 444 -18.96 11.22 -20.54
N SER A 445 -18.09 12.13 -21.00
CA SER A 445 -16.87 11.77 -21.72
C SER A 445 -15.88 11.00 -20.83
N SER A 446 -15.02 10.19 -21.44
CA SER A 446 -13.93 9.49 -20.75
C SER A 446 -13.00 10.46 -20.01
N TYR A 447 -12.75 11.63 -20.59
CA TYR A 447 -12.03 12.74 -19.96
C TYR A 447 -12.71 13.18 -18.66
N ASN A 448 -14.02 13.47 -18.71
CA ASN A 448 -14.77 13.91 -17.53
C ASN A 448 -14.85 12.83 -16.45
N LYS A 449 -15.05 11.57 -16.84
CA LYS A 449 -15.06 10.43 -15.92
C LYS A 449 -13.72 10.27 -15.20
N LEU A 450 -12.61 10.33 -15.94
CA LEU A 450 -11.27 10.25 -15.37
C LEU A 450 -10.98 11.41 -14.40
N LEU A 451 -11.36 12.63 -14.78
CA LEU A 451 -11.21 13.82 -13.92
C LEU A 451 -12.04 13.70 -12.64
N SER A 452 -13.28 13.23 -12.76
CA SER A 452 -14.18 12.95 -11.64
C SER A 452 -13.60 11.92 -10.69
N THR A 453 -13.06 10.81 -11.23
CA THR A 453 -12.40 9.76 -10.43
C THR A 453 -11.25 10.32 -9.61
N LEU A 454 -10.31 11.04 -10.24
CA LEU A 454 -9.15 11.60 -9.54
C LEU A 454 -9.54 12.65 -8.48
N SER A 455 -10.59 13.46 -8.76
CA SER A 455 -11.15 14.39 -7.79
C SER A 455 -11.73 13.68 -6.57
N ASN A 456 -12.50 12.63 -6.80
CA ASN A 456 -13.07 11.83 -5.73
C ASN A 456 -11.99 11.16 -4.89
N ASP A 457 -11.00 10.55 -5.52
CA ASP A 457 -9.88 9.91 -4.83
C ASP A 457 -9.07 10.92 -4.01
N TYR A 458 -8.82 12.12 -4.54
CA TYR A 458 -8.20 13.23 -3.81
C TYR A 458 -9.03 13.68 -2.61
N ASN A 459 -10.34 13.88 -2.79
CA ASN A 459 -11.23 14.29 -1.71
C ASN A 459 -11.26 13.25 -0.59
N ILE A 460 -11.30 11.95 -0.94
CA ILE A 460 -11.19 10.85 0.02
C ILE A 460 -9.85 10.93 0.76
N LEU A 461 -8.74 11.10 0.04
CA LEU A 461 -7.40 11.22 0.63
C LEU A 461 -7.30 12.38 1.62
N ILE A 462 -7.70 13.59 1.21
CA ILE A 462 -7.64 14.78 2.06
C ILE A 462 -8.60 14.68 3.24
N ASN A 463 -9.80 14.15 3.05
CA ASN A 463 -10.74 13.98 4.16
C ASN A 463 -10.23 12.97 5.19
N LYS A 464 -9.65 11.86 4.73
CA LYS A 464 -9.19 10.79 5.62
C LYS A 464 -7.87 11.11 6.31
N TYR A 465 -6.91 11.66 5.57
CA TYR A 465 -5.53 11.83 6.03
C TYR A 465 -5.09 13.28 6.12
N GLY A 466 -5.63 14.16 5.28
CA GLY A 466 -5.25 15.57 5.22
C GLY A 466 -5.81 16.39 6.38
N LYS A 467 -7.14 16.46 6.53
CA LYS A 467 -7.83 17.35 7.48
C LYS A 467 -7.47 17.11 8.95
N ASN A 468 -7.14 15.86 9.31
CA ASN A 468 -6.75 15.50 10.67
C ASN A 468 -5.26 15.80 10.96
N LYS A 469 -4.45 15.98 9.91
CA LYS A 469 -2.99 16.09 10.01
C LYS A 469 -2.48 17.49 9.67
N CYS A 470 -3.06 18.16 8.68
CA CYS A 470 -2.74 19.54 8.31
C CYS A 470 -4.01 20.39 8.18
N THR A 471 -3.94 21.63 8.66
CA THR A 471 -4.99 22.63 8.46
C THR A 471 -4.87 23.26 7.05
N ASN A 472 -5.94 23.91 6.59
CA ASN A 472 -5.95 24.77 5.39
C ASN A 472 -5.90 24.09 4.01
N PHE A 473 -6.15 22.78 3.91
CA PHE A 473 -6.45 22.20 2.59
C PHE A 473 -7.70 22.85 2.00
N LYS A 474 -7.55 23.45 0.83
CA LYS A 474 -8.66 24.04 0.09
C LYS A 474 -9.50 22.94 -0.54
N SER A 475 -10.81 23.15 -0.58
CA SER A 475 -11.69 22.33 -1.40
C SER A 475 -11.34 22.52 -2.86
N LEU A 476 -11.44 21.44 -3.64
CA LEU A 476 -11.38 21.54 -5.09
C LEU A 476 -12.56 22.39 -5.60
N PRO A 477 -12.39 23.11 -6.72
CA PRO A 477 -13.52 23.75 -7.39
C PRO A 477 -14.55 22.68 -7.79
N GLU A 478 -15.81 23.10 -7.93
CA GLU A 478 -16.88 22.22 -8.39
C GLU A 478 -16.58 21.73 -9.82
N LEU A 479 -16.78 20.44 -10.08
CA LEU A 479 -16.62 19.86 -11.41
C LEU A 479 -17.77 20.33 -12.29
N THR A 480 -17.47 21.11 -13.33
CA THR A 480 -18.47 21.75 -14.19
C THR A 480 -18.26 21.31 -15.64
N PRO A 481 -18.67 20.07 -15.99
CA PRO A 481 -18.54 19.60 -17.35
C PRO A 481 -19.41 20.41 -18.31
N GLN A 482 -18.92 20.58 -19.53
CA GLN A 482 -19.71 21.14 -20.61
C GLN A 482 -20.84 20.17 -20.95
N LYS A 483 -22.10 20.65 -20.89
CA LYS A 483 -23.26 19.85 -21.27
C LYS A 483 -23.08 19.32 -22.69
N SER A 484 -23.19 18.01 -22.85
CA SER A 484 -23.20 17.42 -24.19
C SER A 484 -24.52 17.82 -24.85
N PHE A 485 -24.50 18.78 -25.77
CA PHE A 485 -25.62 18.94 -26.69
C PHE A 485 -25.63 17.71 -27.58
N ALA A 486 -26.48 16.73 -27.24
CA ALA A 486 -26.84 15.66 -28.14
C ALA A 486 -27.38 16.32 -29.40
N GLN A 487 -26.59 16.29 -30.48
CA GLN A 487 -26.96 16.86 -31.75
C GLN A 487 -28.23 16.11 -32.22
N PRO A 488 -29.39 16.77 -32.35
CA PRO A 488 -30.47 16.18 -33.13
C PRO A 488 -29.95 16.11 -34.57
N THR A 489 -29.99 14.91 -35.16
CA THR A 489 -29.79 14.73 -36.60
C THR A 489 -30.60 15.77 -37.37
N THR A 490 -29.88 16.71 -37.98
CA THR A 490 -30.24 17.53 -39.16
C THR A 490 -31.65 18.11 -39.22
N LEU A 491 -31.75 19.43 -39.09
CA LEU A 491 -32.23 20.35 -40.14
C LEU A 491 -31.66 21.76 -39.86
N ILE A 492 -30.84 22.27 -40.79
CA ILE A 492 -30.29 23.65 -40.80
C ILE A 492 -31.46 24.62 -41.09
N PRO A 493 -31.51 25.81 -40.46
CA PRO A 493 -31.07 27.01 -41.17
C PRO A 493 -30.18 27.96 -40.33
N GLU A 494 -29.16 28.45 -41.04
CA GLU A 494 -28.39 29.69 -40.89
C GLU A 494 -28.65 30.60 -39.67
N GLY A 495 -27.58 30.83 -38.91
CA GLY A 495 -27.47 31.91 -37.94
C GLY A 495 -26.02 32.13 -37.52
N THR A 496 -25.32 32.97 -38.27
CA THR A 496 -24.15 33.80 -37.91
C THR A 496 -23.03 33.16 -37.04
N PRO A 497 -21.81 32.94 -37.57
CA PRO A 497 -20.70 32.53 -36.73
C PRO A 497 -20.24 33.74 -35.90
N SER A 498 -20.54 33.74 -34.60
CA SER A 498 -19.86 34.61 -33.64
C SER A 498 -18.40 34.17 -33.58
N SER A 499 -17.52 34.98 -34.16
CA SER A 499 -16.07 34.87 -34.06
C SER A 499 -15.64 34.76 -32.60
N SER A 500 -15.26 33.56 -32.16
CA SER A 500 -14.57 33.36 -30.88
C SER A 500 -13.13 33.82 -31.02
N SER A 501 -12.76 34.80 -30.21
CA SER A 501 -11.42 35.35 -30.10
C SER A 501 -10.37 34.26 -29.87
N ILE A 502 -9.47 34.10 -30.84
CA ILE A 502 -8.19 33.44 -30.64
C ILE A 502 -7.37 34.37 -29.74
N LEU A 503 -7.46 34.17 -28.42
CA LEU A 503 -6.44 34.67 -27.53
C LEU A 503 -5.32 33.63 -27.54
N ASN A 504 -4.29 33.88 -28.36
CA ASN A 504 -3.02 33.19 -28.31
C ASN A 504 -2.35 33.50 -26.96
N THR A 505 -2.71 32.76 -25.92
CA THR A 505 -1.87 32.64 -24.73
C THR A 505 -0.95 31.46 -25.00
N VAL A 506 0.31 31.77 -25.30
CA VAL A 506 1.40 30.80 -25.32
C VAL A 506 1.42 30.11 -23.96
N ILE A 507 0.90 28.88 -23.91
CA ILE A 507 0.88 28.02 -22.72
C ILE A 507 2.35 27.74 -22.35
N PRO A 508 2.82 28.07 -21.14
CA PRO A 508 4.12 27.64 -20.70
C PRO A 508 4.01 26.14 -20.36
N VAL A 509 4.28 25.31 -21.36
CA VAL A 509 4.64 23.89 -21.18
C VAL A 509 5.78 23.72 -20.15
N LEU A 510 6.48 24.81 -19.79
CA LEU A 510 7.44 24.88 -18.69
C LEU A 510 6.86 24.60 -17.27
N SER A 511 5.55 24.78 -17.02
CA SER A 511 5.02 24.64 -15.65
C SER A 511 5.08 23.19 -15.13
N THR A 512 4.79 22.20 -15.99
CA THR A 512 4.90 20.78 -15.62
C THR A 512 6.36 20.35 -15.42
N PHE A 513 7.31 20.91 -16.19
CA PHE A 513 8.75 20.65 -16.02
C PHE A 513 9.31 21.25 -14.71
N SER A 514 8.76 22.36 -14.22
CA SER A 514 9.16 22.94 -12.92
C SER A 514 8.71 22.08 -11.73
N VAL A 515 7.52 21.48 -11.78
CA VAL A 515 7.07 20.53 -10.74
C VAL A 515 7.92 19.24 -10.80
N ILE A 516 8.26 18.76 -12.01
CA ILE A 516 9.17 17.62 -12.23
C ILE A 516 10.58 17.86 -11.70
N SER A 517 11.10 19.08 -11.84
CA SER A 517 12.43 19.47 -11.31
C SER A 517 12.46 19.51 -9.78
N LEU A 518 11.35 19.89 -9.13
CA LEU A 518 11.21 19.84 -7.67
C LEU A 518 11.19 18.39 -7.14
N PHE A 519 10.71 17.43 -7.94
CA PHE A 519 10.65 16.00 -7.59
C PHE A 519 12.01 15.30 -7.63
N LEU A 520 12.95 15.74 -8.47
CA LEU A 520 14.32 15.18 -8.54
C LEU A 520 15.14 15.45 -7.26
N GLY A 521 14.92 16.60 -6.60
CA GLY A 521 15.66 16.97 -5.40
C GLY A 521 15.28 16.17 -4.13
N VAL A 522 14.09 15.58 -4.09
CA VAL A 522 13.62 14.84 -2.89
C VAL A 522 13.95 13.35 -2.97
N ALA A 523 13.84 12.72 -4.14
CA ALA A 523 14.21 11.30 -4.32
C ALA A 523 15.72 11.06 -4.19
N TYR A 524 16.56 11.98 -4.70
CA TYR A 524 18.02 11.85 -4.61
C TYR A 524 18.55 12.01 -3.17
N LYS A 525 17.75 12.60 -2.28
CA LYS A 525 18.07 12.80 -0.86
C LYS A 525 18.10 11.50 -0.04
N VAL A 526 17.50 10.43 -0.56
CA VAL A 526 17.37 9.14 0.15
C VAL A 526 18.62 8.26 0.00
N ASN A 527 19.49 8.52 -0.98
CA ASN A 527 20.57 7.59 -1.36
C ASN A 527 22.02 8.10 -1.30
N ASN A 528 22.36 9.21 -0.64
CA ASN A 528 23.78 9.50 -0.36
C ASN A 528 24.04 10.29 0.93
N LYS A 529 25.03 9.80 1.70
CA LYS A 529 25.66 10.52 2.81
C LYS A 529 26.55 11.64 2.22
N GLU A 530 26.04 12.87 2.15
CA GLU A 530 26.73 14.16 2.40
C GLU A 530 25.95 15.32 1.78
N PHE A 531 25.81 16.41 2.54
CA PHE A 531 25.15 17.64 2.12
C PHE A 531 26.07 18.46 1.20
N ILE A 532 25.56 18.89 0.04
CA ILE A 532 26.01 20.12 -0.62
C ILE A 532 24.81 21.06 -0.69
N ASN A 533 24.93 22.22 -0.04
CA ASN A 533 23.98 23.32 -0.16
C ASN A 533 23.98 23.84 -1.61
N ILE A 534 22.81 23.94 -2.23
CA ILE A 534 22.60 24.82 -3.38
C ILE A 534 21.57 25.86 -2.96
N ILE A 535 22.03 27.11 -2.95
CA ILE A 535 21.23 28.33 -2.81
C ILE A 535 20.62 28.62 -4.19
N PHE A 536 19.34 28.99 -4.23
CA PHE A 536 18.66 29.46 -5.44
C PHE A 536 19.29 30.74 -6.00
#